data_AF-I3S1T4-F1
#
_entry.id   AF-I3S1T4-F1
#
_cell.length_a   1.000
_cell.length_b   1.000
_cell.length_c   1.000
_cell.angle_alpha   90.00
_cell.angle_beta   90.00
_cell.angle_gamma   90.00
#
_symmetry.space_group_name_H-M   'P 1'
#
loop_
_entity.id
_entity.type
_entity.pdbx_description
1 polymer ?
#
loop_
_entity_poly.entity_id
_entity_poly.type
_entity_poly.pdbx_seq_one_letter_code
_entity_poly.pdbx_strand_id
1 'polypeptide(L)'
;MGSLSLCSLSLGITPTFGNRTLPLFVKKNLPRACCSCRGRDRDDAPLSTAPAYAVLGVQHGCSGAEIKAAFRAKVKQFHPDVIRDENDRDSDSMIRRVIEAYRMLSNLSPSQIIEGECLDPFDTPECEAFDLFVNELYCVGKACSNSCVERAPHAFTYVSSTGTARASSQGRGEDYQVQQAVGQCPRNCIHYVTPSQRILLEELLDSILDAPYDISAEADLLYSLITKAKFENNRYQKPKKQPKTSTQHVDWF
;
A
#
# COMPACT_ATOMS: atom_id res chain seq x y z
N MET A 1 -7.53 55.97 -10.47
CA MET A 1 -8.42 55.49 -11.54
C MET A 1 -8.18 53.99 -11.65
N GLY A 2 -9.00 53.23 -10.92
CA GLY A 2 -9.02 51.77 -10.98
C GLY A 2 -10.24 51.30 -11.77
N SER A 3 -10.12 50.09 -12.31
CA SER A 3 -11.15 49.07 -12.61
C SER A 3 -10.50 48.08 -13.57
N LEU A 4 -10.26 46.83 -13.18
CA LEU A 4 -11.20 45.70 -13.19
C LEU A 4 -11.70 45.33 -14.60
N SER A 5 -11.32 44.14 -15.08
CA SER A 5 -12.15 43.19 -15.85
C SER A 5 -11.34 41.90 -16.09
N LEU A 6 -11.60 40.83 -15.32
CA LEU A 6 -12.44 39.67 -15.66
C LEU A 6 -11.95 38.86 -16.86
N CYS A 7 -11.47 37.65 -16.58
CA CYS A 7 -11.81 36.49 -17.40
C CYS A 7 -12.09 35.28 -16.50
N SER A 8 -13.35 34.89 -16.57
CA SER A 8 -14.06 33.81 -15.93
C SER A 8 -13.63 32.46 -16.52
N LEU A 9 -13.50 31.44 -15.68
CA LEU A 9 -13.86 30.08 -16.07
C LEU A 9 -14.74 29.47 -14.97
N SER A 10 -16.01 29.46 -15.28
CA SER A 10 -17.08 28.75 -14.58
C SER A 10 -17.08 27.28 -15.02
N LEU A 11 -17.11 26.38 -14.05
CA LEU A 11 -17.70 25.05 -14.19
C LEU A 11 -18.58 24.82 -12.97
N GLY A 12 -19.88 24.76 -13.23
CA GLY A 12 -20.90 24.60 -12.22
C GLY A 12 -21.27 23.14 -11.95
N ILE A 13 -21.98 23.01 -10.84
CA ILE A 13 -22.97 22.00 -10.48
C ILE A 13 -22.46 20.77 -9.70
N THR A 14 -22.96 20.69 -8.46
CA THR A 14 -23.01 19.61 -7.45
C THR A 14 -23.99 18.48 -7.90
N PRO A 15 -24.12 17.28 -7.26
CA PRO A 15 -23.80 16.96 -5.87
C PRO A 15 -23.11 15.59 -5.59
N THR A 16 -22.67 15.52 -4.33
CA THR A 16 -22.28 14.38 -3.48
C THR A 16 -22.73 12.97 -3.89
N PHE A 17 -21.81 12.00 -3.91
CA PHE A 17 -21.94 10.69 -3.26
C PHE A 17 -20.53 10.13 -2.97
N GLY A 18 -20.36 9.49 -1.81
CA GLY A 18 -19.07 9.30 -1.15
C GLY A 18 -18.05 8.46 -1.92
N ASN A 19 -16.98 9.12 -2.37
CA ASN A 19 -15.76 8.44 -2.81
C ASN A 19 -14.92 8.08 -1.59
N ARG A 20 -14.84 6.78 -1.29
CA ARG A 20 -13.74 6.22 -0.51
C ARG A 20 -12.52 6.20 -1.44
N THR A 21 -11.83 7.33 -1.56
CA THR A 21 -10.55 7.37 -2.23
C THR A 21 -9.53 6.69 -1.33
N LEU A 22 -9.14 5.47 -1.68
CA LEU A 22 -7.96 4.83 -1.12
C LEU A 22 -6.72 5.63 -1.57
N PRO A 23 -5.73 5.86 -0.70
CA PRO A 23 -4.48 6.46 -1.11
C PRO A 23 -3.64 5.38 -1.79
N LEU A 24 -4.02 5.01 -3.02
CA LEU A 24 -3.11 4.34 -3.94
C LEU A 24 -2.11 5.41 -4.37
N PHE A 25 -0.98 5.50 -3.66
CA PHE A 25 0.19 6.26 -4.10
C PHE A 25 0.84 5.55 -5.29
N VAL A 26 0.11 5.45 -6.40
CA VAL A 26 0.71 5.17 -7.71
C VAL A 26 1.48 6.43 -8.06
N LYS A 27 2.82 6.35 -8.01
CA LYS A 27 3.70 7.43 -8.46
C LYS A 27 3.37 7.74 -9.92
N LYS A 28 2.48 8.70 -10.17
CA LYS A 28 2.44 9.41 -11.44
C LYS A 28 3.77 10.15 -11.52
N ASN A 29 4.57 9.87 -12.54
CA ASN A 29 5.80 10.61 -12.83
C ASN A 29 5.46 12.10 -12.97
N LEU A 30 5.59 12.85 -11.87
CA LEU A 30 5.41 14.30 -11.84
C LEU A 30 6.81 14.92 -11.79
N PRO A 31 7.11 15.95 -12.61
CA PRO A 31 8.43 16.53 -12.67
C PRO A 31 8.82 17.09 -11.31
N ARG A 32 10.10 16.90 -10.94
CA ARG A 32 10.74 17.49 -9.74
C ARG A 32 10.47 18.99 -9.68
N ALA A 33 9.44 19.40 -8.96
CA ALA A 33 9.23 20.79 -8.56
C ALA A 33 9.96 21.00 -7.24
N CYS A 34 11.22 21.43 -7.32
CA CYS A 34 11.94 21.98 -6.19
C CYS A 34 11.34 23.37 -5.89
N CYS A 35 10.36 23.44 -5.00
CA CYS A 35 9.84 24.71 -4.52
C CYS A 35 10.71 25.20 -3.36
N SER A 36 11.65 26.08 -3.70
CA SER A 36 12.37 26.91 -2.74
C SER A 36 11.41 27.93 -2.13
N CYS A 37 11.03 27.77 -0.86
CA CYS A 37 10.48 28.85 -0.05
C CYS A 37 11.35 29.13 1.18
N ARG A 38 11.90 30.34 1.18
CA ARG A 38 12.77 30.91 2.23
C ARG A 38 11.93 31.25 3.48
N GLY A 39 12.39 30.75 4.62
CA GLY A 39 12.47 31.41 5.94
C GLY A 39 11.23 32.02 6.59
N ARG A 40 10.91 31.52 7.80
CA ARG A 40 10.87 32.35 9.02
C ARG A 40 10.85 31.48 10.29
N ASP A 41 11.92 31.63 11.09
CA ASP A 41 12.01 31.19 12.49
C ASP A 41 10.82 31.66 13.32
N ARG A 42 10.22 30.74 14.08
CA ARG A 42 9.67 30.99 15.43
C ARG A 42 9.34 29.66 16.12
N ASP A 43 10.11 29.41 17.19
CA ASP A 43 9.79 28.57 18.34
C ASP A 43 9.73 27.04 18.16
N ASP A 44 10.73 26.44 17.50
CA ASP A 44 10.98 25.00 17.57
C ASP A 44 11.94 24.69 18.74
N ALA A 45 11.39 24.62 19.95
CA ALA A 45 12.09 24.01 21.07
C ALA A 45 12.31 22.51 20.76
N PRO A 46 13.50 21.94 20.97
CA PRO A 46 13.74 20.51 20.75
C PRO A 46 12.76 19.72 21.61
N LEU A 47 11.89 18.93 20.97
CA LEU A 47 10.97 18.05 21.67
C LEU A 47 11.77 17.08 22.54
N SER A 48 11.39 16.95 23.81
CA SER A 48 11.93 15.93 24.71
C SER A 48 11.25 14.57 24.43
N THR A 49 11.82 13.46 24.89
CA THR A 49 11.29 12.11 24.61
C THR A 49 9.90 11.89 25.21
N ALA A 50 9.59 12.51 26.36
CA ALA A 50 8.29 12.40 27.03
C ALA A 50 7.11 13.02 26.24
N PRO A 51 7.22 14.24 25.67
CA PRO A 51 6.17 14.78 24.81
C PRO A 51 6.00 14.02 23.49
N ALA A 52 7.00 13.28 23.00
CA ALA A 52 6.88 12.49 21.77
C ALA A 52 5.84 11.36 21.89
N TYR A 53 5.82 10.63 23.01
CA TYR A 53 4.78 9.61 23.28
C TYR A 53 3.38 10.21 23.37
N ALA A 54 3.26 11.40 23.98
CA ALA A 54 2.00 12.12 24.11
C ALA A 54 1.46 12.62 22.75
N VAL A 55 2.33 13.11 21.86
CA VAL A 55 1.96 13.56 20.51
C VAL A 55 1.39 12.40 19.67
N LEU A 56 2.00 11.22 19.75
CA LEU A 56 1.49 10.01 19.08
C LEU A 56 0.29 9.37 19.80
N GLY A 57 0.08 9.70 21.08
CA GLY A 57 -1.00 9.14 21.90
C GLY A 57 -0.75 7.70 22.34
N VAL A 58 0.52 7.33 22.53
CA VAL A 58 0.95 5.99 22.96
C VAL A 58 1.56 6.02 24.37
N GLN A 59 1.56 4.86 25.06
CA GLN A 59 2.16 4.73 26.39
C GLN A 59 3.68 4.61 26.31
N HIS A 60 4.36 4.94 27.41
CA HIS A 60 5.80 4.72 27.54
C HIS A 60 6.09 3.21 27.57
N GLY A 61 6.99 2.73 26.71
CA GLY A 61 7.35 1.31 26.60
C GLY A 61 6.55 0.50 25.55
N CYS A 62 5.73 1.16 24.73
CA CYS A 62 5.05 0.53 23.59
C CYS A 62 6.03 -0.08 22.57
N SER A 63 5.56 -1.09 21.84
CA SER A 63 6.36 -1.74 20.80
C SER A 63 6.56 -0.83 19.59
N GLY A 64 7.63 -1.05 18.81
CA GLY A 64 7.86 -0.30 17.56
C GLY A 64 6.69 -0.41 16.56
N ALA A 65 5.95 -1.53 16.58
CA ALA A 65 4.77 -1.73 15.76
C ALA A 65 3.59 -0.82 16.19
N GLU A 66 3.39 -0.65 17.49
CA GLU A 66 2.35 0.26 18.04
C GLU A 66 2.69 1.73 17.76
N ILE A 67 3.96 2.10 17.91
CA ILE A 67 4.45 3.44 17.56
C ILE A 67 4.21 3.73 16.07
N LYS A 68 4.51 2.75 15.19
CA LYS A 68 4.27 2.84 13.74
C LYS A 68 2.79 2.95 13.39
N ALA A 69 1.94 2.15 14.04
CA ALA A 69 0.50 2.18 13.82
C ALA A 69 -0.11 3.54 14.24
N ALA A 70 0.28 4.07 15.40
CA ALA A 70 -0.16 5.38 15.89
C ALA A 70 0.29 6.52 14.97
N PHE A 71 1.54 6.47 14.48
CA PHE A 71 2.04 7.41 13.49
C PHE A 71 1.18 7.42 12.22
N ARG A 72 0.90 6.25 11.62
CA ARG A 72 0.05 6.15 10.41
C ARG A 72 -1.34 6.71 10.64
N ALA A 73 -1.95 6.43 11.78
CA ALA A 73 -3.27 6.94 12.13
C ALA A 73 -3.28 8.48 12.24
N LYS A 74 -2.26 9.07 12.88
CA LYS A 74 -2.12 10.52 13.02
C LYS A 74 -1.81 11.19 11.69
N VAL A 75 -0.95 10.62 10.85
CA VAL A 75 -0.68 11.14 9.50
C VAL A 75 -1.97 11.18 8.69
N LYS A 76 -2.75 10.09 8.68
CA LYS A 76 -4.03 10.05 7.97
C LYS A 76 -5.03 11.10 8.49
N GLN A 77 -4.98 11.43 9.77
CA GLN A 77 -5.86 12.44 10.38
C GLN A 77 -5.48 13.87 9.97
N PHE A 78 -4.18 14.17 9.91
CA PHE A 78 -3.67 15.53 9.70
C PHE A 78 -3.05 15.77 8.31
N HIS A 79 -3.24 14.84 7.37
CA HIS A 79 -2.69 14.98 6.02
C HIS A 79 -3.39 16.13 5.26
N PRO A 80 -2.66 17.00 4.55
CA PRO A 80 -3.25 18.10 3.80
C PRO A 80 -4.24 17.63 2.73
N ASP A 81 -4.04 16.46 2.11
CA ASP A 81 -5.01 15.90 1.15
C ASP A 81 -6.38 15.52 1.77
N VAL A 82 -6.44 15.34 3.09
CA VAL A 82 -7.69 15.03 3.82
C VAL A 82 -8.36 16.31 4.34
N ILE A 83 -7.56 17.32 4.70
CA ILE A 83 -8.05 18.59 5.28
C ILE A 83 -8.20 19.61 4.16
N ARG A 84 -9.45 19.89 3.76
CA ARG A 84 -9.77 20.75 2.61
C ARG A 84 -9.71 22.26 2.91
N ASP A 85 -9.50 22.65 4.16
CA ASP A 85 -9.53 24.06 4.57
C ASP A 85 -8.12 24.65 4.68
N GLU A 86 -7.81 25.60 3.78
CA GLU A 86 -6.51 26.27 3.65
C GLU A 86 -6.08 27.11 4.87
N ASN A 87 -7.00 27.36 5.81
CA ASN A 87 -6.74 28.17 7.00
C ASN A 87 -6.28 27.36 8.22
N ASP A 88 -6.18 26.04 8.11
CA ASP A 88 -5.86 25.19 9.26
C ASP A 88 -4.35 25.05 9.47
N ARG A 89 -3.70 26.17 9.83
CA ARG A 89 -2.27 26.19 10.21
C ARG A 89 -1.95 25.22 11.35
N ASP A 90 -2.94 24.81 12.12
CA ASP A 90 -2.80 23.85 13.20
C ASP A 90 -2.51 22.45 12.67
N SER A 91 -3.18 22.01 11.60
CA SER A 91 -2.97 20.71 10.96
C SER A 91 -1.54 20.52 10.42
N ASP A 92 -1.02 21.54 9.75
CA ASP A 92 0.34 21.61 9.21
C ASP A 92 1.40 21.58 10.32
N SER A 93 1.10 22.20 11.47
CA SER A 93 1.97 22.15 12.65
C SER A 93 1.91 20.77 13.33
N MET A 94 0.73 20.15 13.37
CA MET A 94 0.50 18.86 13.99
C MET A 94 1.14 17.72 13.19
N ILE A 95 1.06 17.74 11.87
CA ILE A 95 1.72 16.74 11.03
C ILE A 95 3.26 16.79 11.20
N ARG A 96 3.84 17.99 11.28
CA ARG A 96 5.28 18.17 11.55
C ARG A 96 5.67 17.62 12.92
N ARG A 97 4.88 17.91 13.96
CA ARG A 97 5.10 17.38 15.32
C ARG A 97 4.99 15.85 15.37
N VAL A 98 4.03 15.26 14.64
CA VAL A 98 3.85 13.81 14.56
C VAL A 98 5.06 13.13 13.89
N ILE A 99 5.59 13.72 12.81
CA ILE A 99 6.80 13.22 12.13
C ILE A 99 8.01 13.31 13.05
N GLU A 100 8.20 14.44 13.73
CA GLU A 100 9.32 14.65 14.67
C GLU A 100 9.24 13.66 15.85
N ALA A 101 8.06 13.44 16.43
CA ALA A 101 7.85 12.47 17.50
C ALA A 101 8.17 11.04 17.05
N TYR A 102 7.71 10.63 15.87
CA TYR A 102 8.00 9.29 15.33
C TYR A 102 9.49 9.10 15.04
N ARG A 103 10.16 10.13 14.53
CA ARG A 103 11.61 10.16 14.29
C ARG A 103 12.40 9.88 15.56
N MET A 104 12.05 10.59 16.64
CA MET A 104 12.70 10.43 17.94
C MET A 104 12.48 9.04 18.53
N LEU A 105 11.26 8.52 18.46
CA LEU A 105 10.92 7.23 19.08
C LEU A 105 11.44 6.02 18.30
N SER A 106 11.55 6.15 16.97
CA SER A 106 11.98 5.05 16.10
C SER A 106 13.48 5.11 15.77
N ASN A 107 14.19 6.18 16.18
CA ASN A 107 15.58 6.46 15.81
C ASN A 107 15.84 6.42 14.29
N LEU A 108 14.85 6.81 13.49
CA LEU A 108 14.93 6.81 12.02
C LEU A 108 15.28 8.20 11.51
N SER A 109 15.98 8.31 10.37
CA SER A 109 16.13 9.59 9.68
C SER A 109 14.84 9.97 8.94
N PRO A 110 14.59 11.27 8.63
CA PRO A 110 13.44 11.68 7.83
C PRO A 110 13.36 10.95 6.48
N SER A 111 14.52 10.67 5.86
CA SER A 111 14.59 9.86 4.65
C SER A 111 14.12 8.42 4.88
N GLN A 112 14.54 7.76 5.97
CA GLN A 112 14.10 6.39 6.30
C GLN A 112 12.62 6.31 6.66
N ILE A 113 12.04 7.36 7.23
CA ILE A 113 10.60 7.44 7.53
C ILE A 113 9.81 7.58 6.23
N ILE A 114 10.22 8.49 5.35
CA ILE A 114 9.56 8.70 4.05
C ILE A 114 9.70 7.44 3.18
N GLU A 115 10.91 6.88 3.12
CA GLU A 115 11.18 5.64 2.39
C GLU A 115 10.32 4.52 2.97
N GLY A 116 10.38 4.24 4.28
CA GLY A 116 9.70 3.08 4.91
C GLY A 116 8.17 3.16 5.04
N GLU A 117 7.56 4.33 4.95
CA GLU A 117 6.10 4.53 5.08
C GLU A 117 5.40 4.79 3.74
N CYS A 118 6.15 5.18 2.71
CA CYS A 118 5.69 5.32 1.33
C CYS A 118 6.29 4.23 0.43
N LEU A 119 6.60 3.05 0.99
CA LEU A 119 7.02 1.90 0.18
C LEU A 119 5.81 1.42 -0.61
N ASP A 120 5.88 1.64 -1.92
CA ASP A 120 5.04 0.94 -2.87
C ASP A 120 5.37 -0.57 -2.75
N PRO A 121 4.40 -1.43 -2.38
CA PRO A 121 4.65 -2.87 -2.24
C PRO A 121 5.03 -3.52 -3.58
N PHE A 122 4.82 -2.83 -4.71
CA PHE A 122 5.28 -3.25 -6.02
C PHE A 122 6.72 -2.80 -6.34
N ASP A 123 7.28 -1.79 -5.63
CA ASP A 123 8.70 -1.40 -5.73
C ASP A 123 9.59 -2.29 -4.84
N THR A 124 9.12 -2.58 -3.62
CA THR A 124 9.92 -3.26 -2.58
C THR A 124 9.04 -4.30 -1.89
N PRO A 125 9.07 -5.58 -2.32
CA PRO A 125 8.22 -6.62 -1.75
C PRO A 125 8.55 -6.87 -0.29
N GLU A 126 7.51 -6.98 0.54
CA GLU A 126 7.66 -7.15 1.99
C GLU A 126 8.09 -8.57 2.39
N CYS A 127 7.81 -9.56 1.55
CA CYS A 127 8.11 -10.97 1.79
C CYS A 127 8.18 -11.78 0.48
N GLU A 128 8.46 -13.08 0.62
CA GLU A 128 8.35 -14.05 -0.49
C GLU A 128 6.90 -14.12 -0.99
N ALA A 129 6.73 -14.05 -2.31
CA ALA A 129 5.42 -14.05 -2.94
C ALA A 129 4.81 -15.46 -3.00
N PHE A 130 4.04 -15.81 -1.98
CA PHE A 130 3.29 -17.07 -1.94
C PHE A 130 1.78 -16.88 -2.05
N ASP A 131 1.28 -15.65 -1.85
CA ASP A 131 -0.13 -15.33 -2.02
C ASP A 131 -0.51 -15.41 -3.50
N LEU A 132 -1.78 -15.72 -3.75
CA LEU A 132 -2.32 -15.94 -5.08
C LEU A 132 -3.27 -14.81 -5.44
N PHE A 133 -3.11 -14.27 -6.64
CA PHE A 133 -4.05 -13.35 -7.26
C PHE A 133 -4.53 -13.94 -8.59
N VAL A 134 -5.85 -13.91 -8.84
CA VAL A 134 -6.45 -14.32 -10.11
C VAL A 134 -7.01 -13.09 -10.80
N ASN A 135 -6.51 -12.80 -12.00
CA ASN A 135 -7.04 -11.72 -12.83
C ASN A 135 -8.31 -12.18 -13.55
N GLU A 136 -9.47 -11.79 -13.00
CA GLU A 136 -10.77 -12.19 -13.53
C GLU A 136 -11.07 -11.67 -14.93
N LEU A 137 -10.46 -10.55 -15.34
CA LEU A 137 -10.63 -10.00 -16.70
C LEU A 137 -10.17 -10.98 -17.79
N TYR A 138 -9.22 -11.87 -17.45
CA TYR A 138 -8.68 -12.87 -18.37
C TYR A 138 -9.09 -14.30 -18.03
N CYS A 139 -9.76 -14.52 -16.88
CA CYS A 139 -10.14 -15.84 -16.43
C CYS A 139 -11.29 -16.39 -17.27
N VAL A 140 -11.13 -17.59 -17.82
CA VAL A 140 -12.19 -18.28 -18.59
C VAL A 140 -13.30 -18.81 -17.67
N GLY A 141 -13.00 -19.03 -16.39
CA GLY A 141 -13.96 -19.56 -15.43
C GLY A 141 -14.27 -21.04 -15.63
N LYS A 142 -15.53 -21.43 -15.43
CA LYS A 142 -15.99 -22.83 -15.44
C LYS A 142 -15.77 -23.56 -16.77
N ALA A 143 -15.61 -22.84 -17.87
CA ALA A 143 -15.37 -23.42 -19.19
C ALA A 143 -13.86 -23.66 -19.49
N CYS A 144 -12.97 -23.40 -18.53
CA CYS A 144 -11.53 -23.58 -18.72
C CYS A 144 -11.15 -25.07 -18.81
N SER A 145 -10.40 -25.45 -19.86
CA SER A 145 -9.90 -26.83 -20.03
C SER A 145 -8.96 -27.29 -18.93
N ASN A 146 -8.14 -26.37 -18.38
CA ASN A 146 -7.29 -26.61 -17.22
C ASN A 146 -7.87 -25.84 -16.03
N SER A 147 -8.92 -26.39 -15.40
CA SER A 147 -9.57 -25.76 -14.27
C SER A 147 -8.66 -25.70 -13.05
N CYS A 148 -8.37 -24.48 -12.58
CA CYS A 148 -7.60 -24.27 -11.34
C CYS A 148 -8.39 -24.68 -10.09
N VAL A 149 -9.73 -24.51 -10.11
CA VAL A 149 -10.62 -24.88 -8.99
C VAL A 149 -10.70 -26.40 -8.84
N GLU A 150 -10.73 -27.16 -9.93
CA GLU A 150 -10.69 -28.62 -9.85
C GLU A 150 -9.30 -29.13 -9.45
N ARG A 151 -8.24 -28.45 -9.91
CA ARG A 151 -6.85 -28.82 -9.62
C ARG A 151 -6.49 -28.63 -8.14
N ALA A 152 -6.91 -27.50 -7.56
CA ALA A 152 -6.56 -27.07 -6.21
C ALA A 152 -7.79 -26.42 -5.54
N PRO A 153 -8.82 -27.20 -5.17
CA PRO A 153 -10.09 -26.69 -4.64
C PRO A 153 -9.95 -26.01 -3.26
N HIS A 154 -8.86 -26.26 -2.56
CA HIS A 154 -8.52 -25.59 -1.31
C HIS A 154 -7.93 -24.19 -1.52
N ALA A 155 -7.45 -23.88 -2.73
CA ALA A 155 -6.80 -22.61 -3.06
C ALA A 155 -7.64 -21.71 -3.97
N PHE A 156 -8.55 -22.28 -4.76
CA PHE A 156 -9.39 -21.54 -5.69
C PHE A 156 -10.86 -21.90 -5.53
N THR A 157 -11.73 -20.90 -5.72
CA THR A 157 -13.18 -21.08 -5.77
C THR A 157 -13.76 -20.31 -6.95
N TYR A 158 -14.93 -20.72 -7.43
CA TYR A 158 -15.65 -19.96 -8.43
C TYR A 158 -16.44 -18.83 -7.78
N VAL A 159 -16.39 -17.65 -8.39
CA VAL A 159 -17.23 -16.51 -8.04
C VAL A 159 -18.61 -16.72 -8.67
N SER A 160 -19.66 -16.61 -7.87
CA SER A 160 -21.04 -16.87 -8.34
C SER A 160 -21.56 -15.84 -9.35
N SER A 161 -21.10 -14.59 -9.28
CA SER A 161 -21.55 -13.50 -10.15
C SER A 161 -20.92 -13.55 -11.54
N THR A 162 -19.60 -13.69 -11.61
CA THR A 162 -18.81 -13.64 -12.85
C THR A 162 -18.53 -15.04 -13.43
N GLY A 163 -18.64 -16.10 -12.63
CA GLY A 163 -18.32 -17.48 -13.03
C GLY A 163 -16.82 -17.74 -13.22
N THR A 164 -15.98 -16.75 -12.93
CA THR A 164 -14.51 -16.80 -12.95
C THR A 164 -13.99 -17.44 -11.67
N ALA A 165 -12.69 -17.78 -11.65
CA ALA A 165 -12.03 -18.27 -10.44
C ALA A 165 -11.46 -17.10 -9.63
N ARG A 166 -11.48 -17.23 -8.30
CA ARG A 166 -10.81 -16.34 -7.33
C ARG A 166 -9.99 -17.18 -6.35
N ALA A 167 -8.92 -16.61 -5.81
CA ALA A 167 -8.12 -17.26 -4.79
C ALA A 167 -8.85 -17.23 -3.44
N SER A 168 -8.93 -18.37 -2.75
CA SER A 168 -9.62 -18.51 -1.46
C SER A 168 -8.69 -18.73 -0.27
N SER A 169 -7.45 -19.18 -0.52
CA SER A 169 -6.43 -19.34 0.52
C SER A 169 -5.07 -18.80 0.07
N GLN A 170 -4.25 -18.40 1.04
CA GLN A 170 -2.86 -18.04 0.81
C GLN A 170 -2.11 -19.27 0.29
N GLY A 171 -1.53 -19.16 -0.91
CA GLY A 171 -0.76 -20.25 -1.49
C GLY A 171 0.36 -20.63 -0.53
N ARG A 172 0.50 -21.91 -0.21
CA ARG A 172 1.70 -22.41 0.46
C ARG A 172 2.73 -22.64 -0.63
N GLY A 173 3.94 -22.10 -0.49
CA GLY A 173 4.97 -22.15 -1.54
C GLY A 173 5.32 -23.56 -2.04
N GLU A 174 5.08 -24.59 -1.22
CA GLU A 174 5.36 -26.00 -1.51
C GLU A 174 4.17 -26.78 -2.09
N ASP A 175 3.04 -26.10 -2.33
CA ASP A 175 1.82 -26.74 -2.81
C ASP A 175 1.89 -27.07 -4.31
N TYR A 176 2.18 -28.34 -4.62
CA TYR A 176 2.31 -28.81 -5.98
C TYR A 176 1.03 -28.66 -6.83
N GLN A 177 -0.15 -28.78 -6.22
CA GLN A 177 -1.41 -28.63 -6.96
C GLN A 177 -1.63 -27.18 -7.38
N VAL A 178 -1.32 -26.24 -6.49
CA VAL A 178 -1.34 -24.80 -6.79
C VAL A 178 -0.30 -24.48 -7.87
N GLN A 179 0.94 -24.95 -7.74
CA GLN A 179 1.99 -24.71 -8.73
C GLN A 179 1.58 -25.21 -10.13
N GLN A 180 0.98 -26.39 -10.22
CA GLN A 180 0.43 -26.89 -11.48
C GLN A 180 -0.72 -26.05 -12.01
N ALA A 181 -1.66 -25.62 -11.15
CA ALA A 181 -2.79 -24.79 -11.56
C ALA A 181 -2.30 -23.45 -12.14
N VAL A 182 -1.33 -22.82 -11.48
CA VAL A 182 -0.70 -21.57 -11.93
C VAL A 182 0.04 -21.78 -13.25
N GLY A 183 0.90 -22.79 -13.34
CA GLY A 183 1.74 -23.04 -14.51
C GLY A 183 1.00 -23.53 -15.76
N GLN A 184 -0.18 -24.13 -15.61
CA GLN A 184 -0.96 -24.68 -16.73
C GLN A 184 -2.18 -23.82 -17.11
N CYS A 185 -2.35 -22.64 -16.49
CA CYS A 185 -3.42 -21.73 -16.83
C CYS A 185 -3.26 -21.23 -18.29
N PRO A 186 -4.21 -21.52 -19.21
CA PRO A 186 -4.05 -21.23 -20.63
C PRO A 186 -4.04 -19.74 -20.95
N ARG A 187 -4.65 -18.92 -20.08
CA ARG A 187 -4.69 -17.45 -20.20
C ARG A 187 -3.65 -16.76 -19.31
N ASN A 188 -2.83 -17.53 -18.58
CA ASN A 188 -1.87 -17.01 -17.61
C ASN A 188 -2.49 -15.97 -16.67
N CYS A 189 -3.68 -16.24 -16.14
CA CYS A 189 -4.43 -15.28 -15.33
C CYS A 189 -4.18 -15.44 -13.82
N ILE A 190 -3.27 -16.33 -13.39
CA ILE A 190 -2.98 -16.61 -11.98
C ILE A 190 -1.55 -16.17 -11.68
N HIS A 191 -1.35 -15.42 -10.59
CA HIS A 191 -0.09 -14.77 -10.27
C HIS A 191 0.29 -14.94 -8.80
N TYR A 192 1.56 -15.24 -8.55
CA TYR A 192 2.15 -15.18 -7.22
C TYR A 192 2.47 -13.73 -6.86
N VAL A 193 1.97 -13.29 -5.70
CA VAL A 193 2.08 -11.92 -5.21
C VAL A 193 2.37 -11.94 -3.70
N THR A 194 2.80 -10.81 -3.16
CA THR A 194 2.87 -10.64 -1.70
C THR A 194 1.48 -10.33 -1.13
N PRO A 195 1.26 -10.51 0.19
CA PRO A 195 -0.02 -10.21 0.81
C PRO A 195 -0.49 -8.75 0.58
N SER A 196 0.41 -7.78 0.63
CA SER A 196 0.09 -6.37 0.40
C SER A 196 -0.24 -6.10 -1.06
N GLN A 197 0.51 -6.69 -1.99
CA GLN A 197 0.20 -6.61 -3.42
C GLN A 197 -1.16 -7.22 -3.73
N ARG A 198 -1.50 -8.38 -3.15
CA ARG A 198 -2.79 -9.07 -3.36
C ARG A 198 -3.97 -8.17 -3.01
N ILE A 199 -3.94 -7.52 -1.85
CA ILE A 199 -5.01 -6.62 -1.40
C ILE A 199 -5.23 -5.50 -2.43
N LEU A 200 -4.16 -4.83 -2.86
CA LEU A 200 -4.28 -3.71 -3.79
C LEU A 200 -4.74 -4.15 -5.19
N LEU A 201 -4.30 -5.32 -5.66
CA LEU A 201 -4.74 -5.87 -6.95
C LEU A 201 -6.21 -6.31 -6.91
N GLU A 202 -6.67 -6.92 -5.82
CA GLU A 202 -8.07 -7.31 -5.64
C GLU A 202 -8.98 -6.08 -5.57
N GLU A 203 -8.60 -5.06 -4.80
CA GLU A 203 -9.37 -3.80 -4.71
C GLU A 203 -9.46 -3.10 -6.08
N LEU A 204 -8.36 -3.03 -6.82
CA LEU A 204 -8.36 -2.46 -8.17
C LEU A 204 -9.21 -3.29 -9.13
N LEU A 205 -9.11 -4.62 -9.07
CA LEU A 205 -9.90 -5.52 -9.91
C LEU A 205 -11.41 -5.39 -9.63
N ASP A 206 -11.81 -5.35 -8.36
CA ASP A 206 -13.21 -5.16 -7.96
C ASP A 206 -13.73 -3.80 -8.47
N SER A 207 -12.93 -2.73 -8.32
CA SER A 207 -13.27 -1.41 -8.89
C SER A 207 -13.44 -1.43 -10.40
N ILE A 208 -12.68 -2.25 -11.12
CA ILE A 208 -12.79 -2.41 -12.58
C ILE A 208 -14.07 -3.16 -12.94
N LEU A 209 -14.37 -4.26 -12.23
CA LEU A 209 -15.53 -5.10 -12.52
C LEU A 209 -16.87 -4.40 -12.24
N ASP A 210 -16.90 -3.47 -11.29
CA ASP A 210 -18.10 -2.71 -10.92
C ASP A 210 -18.30 -1.43 -11.76
N ALA A 211 -17.35 -1.05 -12.60
CA ALA A 211 -17.40 0.20 -13.35
C ALA A 211 -18.40 0.16 -14.53
N PRO A 212 -19.30 1.16 -14.67
CA PRO A 212 -20.29 1.19 -15.77
C PRO A 212 -19.76 1.83 -17.08
N TYR A 213 -18.47 2.13 -17.18
CA TYR A 213 -17.83 2.84 -18.30
C TYR A 213 -16.59 2.10 -18.81
N ASP A 214 -15.89 2.68 -19.80
CA ASP A 214 -14.67 2.10 -20.36
C ASP A 214 -13.57 1.97 -19.30
N ILE A 215 -13.03 0.76 -19.16
CA ILE A 215 -12.07 0.34 -18.14
C ILE A 215 -10.67 0.08 -18.72
N SER A 216 -10.42 0.48 -19.96
CA SER A 216 -9.17 0.15 -20.65
C SER A 216 -7.93 0.64 -19.88
N ALA A 217 -7.98 1.86 -19.33
CA ALA A 217 -6.87 2.46 -18.61
C ALA A 217 -6.58 1.77 -17.27
N GLU A 218 -7.63 1.40 -16.53
CA GLU A 218 -7.54 0.69 -15.27
C GLU A 218 -7.08 -0.76 -15.48
N ALA A 219 -7.54 -1.42 -16.55
CA ALA A 219 -7.07 -2.73 -16.95
C ALA A 219 -5.57 -2.72 -17.33
N ASP A 220 -5.12 -1.70 -18.06
CA ASP A 220 -3.70 -1.48 -18.38
C ASP A 220 -2.87 -1.23 -17.11
N LEU A 221 -3.39 -0.43 -16.18
CA LEU A 221 -2.76 -0.21 -14.88
C LEU A 221 -2.62 -1.51 -14.08
N LEU A 222 -3.70 -2.30 -14.00
CA LEU A 222 -3.70 -3.60 -13.32
C LEU A 222 -2.64 -4.53 -13.94
N TYR A 223 -2.59 -4.60 -15.27
CA TYR A 223 -1.59 -5.40 -15.99
C TYR A 223 -0.16 -4.93 -15.72
N SER A 224 0.07 -3.62 -15.70
CA SER A 224 1.37 -3.01 -15.37
C SER A 224 1.82 -3.37 -13.95
N LEU A 225 0.94 -3.27 -12.96
CA LEU A 225 1.24 -3.63 -11.57
C LEU A 225 1.55 -5.11 -11.40
N ILE A 226 0.79 -6.00 -12.05
CA ILE A 226 1.06 -7.45 -12.05
C ILE A 226 2.44 -7.73 -12.65
N THR A 227 2.78 -7.06 -13.75
CA THR A 227 4.08 -7.24 -14.43
C THR A 227 5.22 -6.79 -13.52
N LYS A 228 5.04 -5.65 -12.84
CA LYS A 228 5.99 -5.11 -11.87
C LYS A 228 6.16 -6.05 -10.67
N ALA A 229 5.05 -6.54 -10.09
CA ALA A 229 5.07 -7.53 -9.00
C ALA A 229 5.87 -8.77 -9.40
N LYS A 230 5.58 -9.35 -10.56
CA LYS A 230 6.34 -10.52 -11.08
C LYS A 230 7.83 -10.23 -11.18
N PHE A 231 8.21 -9.05 -11.63
CA PHE A 231 9.62 -8.68 -11.77
C PHE A 231 10.33 -8.56 -10.40
N GLU A 232 9.75 -7.81 -9.47
CA GLU A 232 10.38 -7.55 -8.16
C GLU A 232 10.32 -8.75 -7.22
N ASN A 233 9.23 -9.51 -7.23
CA ASN A 233 9.09 -10.69 -6.37
C ASN A 233 10.14 -11.77 -6.68
N ASN A 234 10.51 -11.92 -7.96
CA ASN A 234 11.57 -12.84 -8.37
C ASN A 234 12.98 -12.39 -7.92
N ARG A 235 13.13 -11.13 -7.51
CA ARG A 235 14.39 -10.54 -7.03
C ARG A 235 14.45 -10.40 -5.51
N TYR A 236 13.37 -10.73 -4.81
CA TYR A 236 13.31 -10.63 -3.36
C TYR A 236 14.42 -11.49 -2.72
N GLN A 237 15.23 -10.86 -1.88
CA GLN A 237 16.25 -11.54 -1.09
C GLN A 237 15.82 -11.54 0.38
N LYS A 238 15.63 -12.75 0.94
CA LYS A 238 15.29 -12.89 2.35
C LYS A 238 16.40 -12.26 3.22
N PRO A 239 16.06 -11.40 4.19
CA PRO A 239 17.05 -10.89 5.13
C PRO A 239 17.77 -12.05 5.82
N LYS A 240 19.10 -11.99 5.86
CA LYS A 240 19.91 -13.01 6.56
C LYS A 240 19.46 -13.05 8.03
N LYS A 241 18.91 -14.18 8.48
CA LYS A 241 18.61 -14.39 9.90
C LYS A 241 19.91 -14.26 10.67
N GLN A 242 19.96 -13.36 11.66
CA GLN A 242 21.10 -13.35 12.57
C GLN A 242 21.13 -14.68 13.34
N PRO A 243 22.31 -15.31 13.46
CA PRO A 243 22.43 -16.54 14.23
C PRO A 243 21.99 -16.27 15.67
N LYS A 244 21.10 -17.12 16.19
CA LYS A 244 20.72 -17.07 17.61
C LYS A 244 21.94 -17.47 18.42
N THR A 245 22.67 -16.51 18.98
CA THR A 245 23.67 -16.80 20.01
C THR A 245 22.93 -17.30 21.25
N SER A 246 23.01 -18.61 21.49
CA SER A 246 22.63 -19.19 22.77
C SER A 246 23.56 -18.62 23.85
N THR A 247 23.03 -17.93 24.84
CA THR A 247 23.75 -17.54 26.06
C THR A 247 23.75 -18.65 27.12
N GLN A 248 23.23 -19.83 26.80
CA GLN A 248 23.18 -20.94 27.73
C GLN A 248 24.59 -21.58 27.82
N HIS A 249 25.26 -21.31 28.94
CA HIS A 249 26.50 -21.98 29.31
C HIS A 249 26.22 -23.48 29.43
N VAL A 250 26.84 -24.28 28.57
CA VAL A 250 26.77 -25.74 28.65
C VAL A 250 27.86 -26.17 29.61
N ASP A 251 27.47 -26.48 30.86
CA ASP A 251 28.39 -27.08 31.82
C ASP A 251 28.71 -28.50 31.34
N TRP A 252 29.96 -28.70 30.92
CA TRP A 252 30.51 -30.00 30.61
C TRP A 252 30.94 -30.67 31.93
N PHE A 253 30.25 -31.75 32.30
CA PHE A 253 30.68 -32.69 33.35
C PHE A 253 31.47 -33.86 32.74
#